data_AF-M0E7J3-F1
#
_entry.id   AF-M0E7J3-F1
#
_cell.length_a   1.000
_cell.length_b   1.000
_cell.length_c   1.000
_cell.angle_alpha   90.00
_cell.angle_beta   90.00
_cell.angle_gamma   90.00
#
_symmetry.space_group_name_H-M   'P 1'
#
loop_
_entity.id
_entity.type
_entity.pdbx_description
1 polymer ?
#
loop_
_entity_poly.entity_id
_entity_poly.type
_entity_poly.pdbx_seq_one_letter_code
_entity_poly.pdbx_strand_id
1 'polypeptide(L)'
;MLQKGKQQGPQEAATHLGLGFMYHDERDRELAIKAFAVTDTFQFQHLTEDAAREASEAYVDALWEKDRIEAACTVDGDLDTSALNDADWSPVREAFERRASIAGIDPEYAELSTVAWRRHKVGGDYWTPMKQAQVHELRAALQDSDYPHKPRGGQSGHGPEAARYALGVELHDTRRFDEMTDVMVPYFERIARRHQRHNDEKWDISNTVSR
;
A
#
# COMPACT_ATOMS: atom_id res chain seq x y z
N MET A 1 23.66 26.30 -2.05
CA MET A 1 23.80 24.95 -1.47
C MET A 1 22.40 24.43 -1.18
N LEU A 2 21.81 23.69 -2.13
CA LEU A 2 20.54 23.01 -1.90
C LEU A 2 20.82 21.79 -1.03
N GLN A 3 20.21 21.73 0.16
CA GLN A 3 20.20 20.53 0.98
C GLN A 3 19.61 19.40 0.13
N LYS A 4 20.44 18.43 -0.29
CA LYS A 4 19.96 17.11 -0.67
C LYS A 4 19.27 16.55 0.57
N GLY A 5 17.94 16.60 0.62
CA GLY A 5 17.18 15.85 1.60
C GLY A 5 17.67 14.40 1.57
N LYS A 6 17.91 13.81 2.74
CA LYS A 6 18.24 12.38 2.85
C LYS A 6 17.20 11.62 2.04
N GLN A 7 17.62 11.05 0.91
CA GLN A 7 16.76 10.14 0.17
C GLN A 7 16.43 9.00 1.14
N GLN A 8 15.16 8.87 1.49
CA GLN A 8 14.67 7.76 2.31
C GLN A 8 15.02 6.46 1.56
N GLY A 9 15.61 5.51 2.26
CA GLY A 9 16.02 4.23 1.67
C GLY A 9 14.87 3.23 1.62
N PRO A 10 14.97 2.15 0.82
CA PRO A 10 14.00 1.05 0.84
C PRO A 10 13.76 0.47 2.24
N GLN A 11 14.81 0.39 3.06
CA GLN A 11 14.71 -0.02 4.47
C GLN A 11 13.83 0.91 5.28
N GLU A 12 13.99 2.21 5.12
CA GLU A 12 13.24 3.21 5.87
C GLU A 12 11.77 3.19 5.49
N ALA A 13 11.45 3.04 4.21
CA ALA A 13 10.07 2.86 3.75
C ALA A 13 9.44 1.57 4.31
N ALA A 14 10.18 0.45 4.31
CA ALA A 14 9.72 -0.80 4.91
C ALA A 14 9.44 -0.68 6.41
N THR A 15 10.34 -0.04 7.15
CA THR A 15 10.17 0.21 8.59
C THR A 15 8.96 1.10 8.86
N HIS A 16 8.77 2.16 8.08
CA HIS A 16 7.62 3.06 8.27
C HIS A 16 6.28 2.43 7.89
N LEU A 17 6.25 1.51 6.93
CA LEU A 17 5.05 0.72 6.66
C LEU A 17 4.67 -0.10 7.90
N GLY A 18 5.63 -0.79 8.52
CA GLY A 18 5.42 -1.54 9.76
C GLY A 18 4.98 -0.66 10.93
N LEU A 19 5.65 0.49 11.12
CA LEU A 19 5.27 1.47 12.15
C LEU A 19 3.84 1.99 11.94
N GLY A 20 3.42 2.21 10.69
CA GLY A 20 2.06 2.63 10.38
C GLY A 20 1.00 1.66 10.91
N PHE A 21 1.22 0.35 10.70
CA PHE A 21 0.33 -0.66 11.24
C PHE A 21 0.42 -0.78 12.78
N MET A 22 1.62 -0.70 13.35
CA MET A 22 1.79 -0.69 14.81
C MET A 22 1.05 0.47 15.48
N TYR A 23 1.19 1.69 14.96
CA TYR A 23 0.51 2.87 15.50
C TYR A 23 -1.01 2.79 15.32
N HIS A 24 -1.49 2.16 14.24
CA HIS A 24 -2.90 1.83 14.09
C HIS A 24 -3.39 0.91 15.21
N ASP A 25 -2.67 -0.18 15.50
CA ASP A 25 -3.02 -1.12 16.56
C ASP A 25 -3.00 -0.46 17.95
N GLU A 26 -2.08 0.49 18.15
CA GLU A 26 -1.98 1.32 19.36
C GLU A 26 -3.01 2.47 19.42
N ARG A 27 -3.86 2.61 18.39
CA ARG A 27 -4.88 3.67 18.25
C ARG A 27 -4.31 5.10 18.13
N ASP A 28 -3.05 5.26 17.74
CA ASP A 28 -2.45 6.57 17.48
C ASP A 28 -2.59 6.96 15.99
N ARG A 29 -3.71 7.61 15.68
CA ARG A 29 -4.06 8.00 14.30
C ARG A 29 -3.00 8.91 13.66
N GLU A 30 -2.49 9.90 14.38
CA GLU A 30 -1.57 10.88 13.80
C GLU A 30 -0.19 10.27 13.56
N LEU A 31 0.29 9.41 14.45
CA LEU A 31 1.54 8.67 14.21
C LEU A 31 1.40 7.66 13.06
N ALA A 32 0.25 6.98 12.95
CA ALA A 32 -0.03 6.11 11.80
C ALA A 32 0.03 6.89 10.47
N ILE A 33 -0.64 8.05 10.40
CA ILE A 33 -0.60 8.92 9.20
C ILE A 33 0.83 9.33 8.86
N LYS A 34 1.61 9.79 9.85
CA LYS A 34 3.00 10.20 9.62
C LYS A 34 3.87 9.05 9.10
N ALA A 35 3.69 7.85 9.63
CA ALA A 35 4.44 6.68 9.21
C ALA A 35 4.07 6.23 7.79
N PHE A 36 2.77 6.14 7.48
CA PHE A 36 2.34 5.85 6.11
C PHE A 36 2.75 6.96 5.13
N ALA A 37 2.75 8.23 5.54
CA ALA A 37 3.21 9.34 4.68
C ALA A 37 4.68 9.23 4.28
N VAL A 38 5.56 8.75 5.17
CA VAL A 38 6.94 8.43 4.81
C VAL A 38 6.99 7.34 3.74
N THR A 39 6.19 6.29 3.92
CA THR A 39 6.10 5.18 2.97
C THR A 39 5.60 5.64 1.60
N ASP A 40 4.51 6.41 1.58
CA ASP A 40 3.87 6.88 0.36
C ASP A 40 4.70 7.93 -0.38
N THR A 41 5.40 8.81 0.36
CA THR A 41 6.35 9.77 -0.25
C THR A 41 7.48 9.04 -0.98
N PHE A 42 7.96 7.93 -0.42
CA PHE A 42 8.94 7.09 -1.08
C PHE A 42 8.33 6.33 -2.29
N GLN A 43 7.13 5.78 -2.10
CA GLN A 43 6.48 4.91 -3.09
C GLN A 43 6.00 5.67 -4.34
N PHE A 44 5.42 6.85 -4.15
CA PHE A 44 4.76 7.64 -5.19
C PHE A 44 5.54 8.93 -5.50
N GLN A 45 6.77 8.80 -6.02
CA GLN A 45 7.63 9.95 -6.33
C GLN A 45 7.06 10.93 -7.37
N HIS A 46 5.97 10.57 -8.07
CA HIS A 46 5.25 11.47 -8.95
C HIS A 46 4.31 12.44 -8.20
N LEU A 47 4.02 12.19 -6.93
CA LEU A 47 3.21 13.05 -6.08
C LEU A 47 4.06 14.09 -5.35
N THR A 48 3.41 15.17 -4.93
CA THR A 48 3.98 16.08 -3.92
C THR A 48 3.92 15.43 -2.53
N GLU A 49 4.73 15.93 -1.58
CA GLU A 49 4.68 15.47 -0.19
C GLU A 49 3.27 15.64 0.42
N ASP A 50 2.58 16.75 0.12
CA ASP A 50 1.22 17.00 0.58
C ASP A 50 0.22 15.97 0.02
N ALA A 51 0.30 15.65 -1.28
CA ALA A 51 -0.58 14.66 -1.90
C ALA A 51 -0.26 13.24 -1.40
N ALA A 52 1.02 12.91 -1.17
CA ALA A 52 1.40 11.65 -0.55
C ALA A 52 0.83 11.53 0.88
N ARG A 53 0.92 12.59 1.68
CA ARG A 53 0.30 12.64 3.02
C ARG A 53 -1.22 12.48 2.95
N GLU A 54 -1.89 13.13 2.00
CA GLU A 54 -3.35 13.01 1.82
C GLU A 54 -3.76 11.59 1.42
N ALA A 55 -2.99 10.94 0.53
CA ALA A 55 -3.20 9.53 0.17
C ALA A 55 -2.99 8.59 1.37
N SER A 56 -2.01 8.88 2.24
CA SER A 56 -1.79 8.14 3.48
C SER A 56 -2.92 8.34 4.49
N GLU A 57 -3.42 9.56 4.63
CA GLU A 57 -4.57 9.84 5.49
C GLU A 57 -5.80 9.06 5.03
N ALA A 58 -6.06 9.00 3.72
CA ALA A 58 -7.14 8.17 3.17
C ALA A 58 -6.96 6.67 3.46
N TYR A 59 -5.72 6.15 3.47
CA TYR A 59 -5.45 4.77 3.88
C TYR A 59 -5.74 4.54 5.38
N VAL A 60 -5.35 5.50 6.22
CA VAL A 60 -5.62 5.45 7.66
C VAL A 60 -7.11 5.59 7.96
N ASP A 61 -7.84 6.41 7.21
CA ASP A 61 -9.30 6.48 7.31
C ASP A 61 -9.95 5.13 7.04
N ALA A 62 -9.48 4.40 6.01
CA ALA A 62 -9.96 3.05 5.73
C ALA A 62 -9.73 2.13 6.93
N LEU A 63 -8.53 2.16 7.54
CA LEU A 63 -8.19 1.38 8.73
C LEU A 63 -9.13 1.70 9.91
N TRP A 64 -9.41 2.98 10.15
CA TRP A 64 -10.30 3.43 11.22
C TRP A 64 -11.76 3.05 10.98
N GLU A 65 -12.25 3.14 9.75
CA GLU A 65 -13.59 2.69 9.40
C GLU A 65 -13.74 1.19 9.54
N LYS A 66 -12.74 0.41 9.14
CA LYS A 66 -12.68 -1.04 9.35
C LYS A 66 -12.80 -1.37 10.84
N ASP A 67 -12.02 -0.70 11.69
CA ASP A 67 -12.09 -0.90 13.15
C ASP A 67 -13.43 -0.47 13.75
N ARG A 68 -14.04 0.62 13.26
CA ARG A 68 -15.38 1.07 13.68
C ARG A 68 -16.44 0.01 13.38
N ILE A 69 -16.39 -0.58 12.18
CA ILE A 69 -17.31 -1.64 11.76
C ILE A 69 -17.08 -2.89 12.61
N GLU A 70 -15.83 -3.32 12.80
CA GLU A 70 -15.48 -4.46 13.66
C GLU A 70 -16.01 -4.26 15.10
N ALA A 71 -15.84 -3.08 15.67
CA ALA A 71 -16.36 -2.75 17.00
C ALA A 71 -17.89 -2.80 17.07
N ALA A 72 -18.59 -2.33 16.03
CA ALA A 72 -20.05 -2.39 15.96
C ALA A 72 -20.60 -3.83 15.83
N CYS A 73 -19.80 -4.76 15.31
CA CYS A 73 -20.13 -6.18 15.20
C CYS A 73 -19.53 -7.03 16.33
N THR A 74 -18.92 -6.42 17.35
CA THR A 74 -18.38 -7.13 18.51
C THR A 74 -19.42 -7.16 19.63
N VAL A 75 -19.78 -8.36 20.09
CA VAL A 75 -20.76 -8.59 21.16
C VAL A 75 -20.06 -9.37 22.27
N ASP A 76 -20.11 -8.84 23.51
CA ASP A 76 -19.48 -9.46 24.69
C ASP A 76 -17.97 -9.77 24.52
N GLY A 77 -17.29 -9.01 23.67
CA GLY A 77 -15.86 -9.16 23.38
C GLY A 77 -15.55 -10.14 22.25
N ASP A 78 -16.55 -10.84 21.72
CA ASP A 78 -16.42 -11.75 20.58
C ASP A 78 -16.93 -11.08 19.29
N LEU A 79 -16.16 -11.19 18.22
CA LEU A 79 -16.53 -10.64 16.92
C LEU A 79 -17.58 -11.52 16.25
N ASP A 80 -18.78 -10.98 16.00
CA ASP A 80 -19.80 -11.65 15.20
C ASP A 80 -19.44 -11.55 13.71
N THR A 81 -18.79 -12.59 13.19
CA THR A 81 -18.35 -12.65 11.80
C THR A 81 -19.51 -12.68 10.80
N SER A 82 -20.69 -13.16 11.22
CA SER A 82 -21.88 -13.15 10.36
C SER A 82 -22.41 -11.73 10.20
N ALA A 83 -22.57 -11.01 11.32
CA ALA A 83 -22.96 -9.61 11.31
C ALA A 83 -21.93 -8.74 10.56
N LEU A 84 -20.64 -9.01 10.76
CA LEU A 84 -19.56 -8.30 10.07
C LEU A 84 -19.57 -8.53 8.54
N ASN A 85 -19.91 -9.74 8.10
CA ASN A 85 -20.02 -10.06 6.68
C ASN A 85 -21.16 -9.29 5.99
N ASP A 86 -22.25 -9.06 6.73
CA ASP A 86 -23.46 -8.36 6.25
C ASP A 86 -23.41 -6.84 6.51
N ALA A 87 -22.39 -6.36 7.22
CA ALA A 87 -22.21 -4.95 7.53
C ALA A 87 -21.95 -4.10 6.28
N ASP A 88 -22.18 -2.79 6.39
CA ASP A 88 -21.86 -1.84 5.32
C ASP A 88 -20.37 -1.47 5.35
N TRP A 89 -19.64 -1.95 4.33
CA TRP A 89 -18.23 -1.66 4.12
C TRP A 89 -17.99 -0.46 3.19
N SER A 90 -19.05 0.25 2.76
CA SER A 90 -18.92 1.42 1.86
C SER A 90 -17.98 2.51 2.40
N PRO A 91 -17.93 2.84 3.71
CA PRO A 91 -16.98 3.83 4.23
C PRO A 91 -15.50 3.44 4.03
N VAL A 92 -15.19 2.14 4.15
CA VAL A 92 -13.84 1.61 3.87
C VAL A 92 -13.54 1.75 2.38
N ARG A 93 -14.48 1.39 1.50
CA ARG A 93 -14.33 1.54 0.06
C ARG A 93 -14.12 2.99 -0.36
N GLU A 94 -14.93 3.91 0.15
CA GLU A 94 -14.84 5.35 -0.14
C GLU A 94 -13.47 5.92 0.27
N ALA A 95 -12.91 5.47 1.40
CA ALA A 95 -11.57 5.85 1.80
C ALA A 95 -10.49 5.33 0.83
N PHE A 96 -10.61 4.09 0.36
CA PHE A 96 -9.73 3.58 -0.69
C PHE A 96 -9.93 4.26 -2.05
N GLU A 97 -11.15 4.65 -2.42
CA GLU A 97 -11.43 5.43 -3.64
C GLU A 97 -10.73 6.79 -3.59
N ARG A 98 -10.77 7.47 -2.44
CA ARG A 98 -10.01 8.72 -2.22
C ARG A 98 -8.52 8.49 -2.41
N ARG A 99 -7.94 7.47 -1.76
CA ARG A 99 -6.52 7.11 -1.93
C ARG A 99 -6.18 6.85 -3.39
N ALA A 100 -6.99 6.06 -4.09
CA ALA A 100 -6.75 5.69 -5.47
C ALA A 100 -6.76 6.92 -6.38
N SER A 101 -7.73 7.81 -6.19
CA SER A 101 -7.81 9.08 -6.92
C SER A 101 -6.56 9.95 -6.72
N ILE A 102 -6.12 10.13 -5.47
CA ILE A 102 -4.95 10.97 -5.14
C ILE A 102 -3.67 10.38 -5.71
N ALA A 103 -3.45 9.07 -5.53
CA ALA A 103 -2.21 8.41 -5.92
C ALA A 103 -2.15 8.02 -7.41
N GLY A 104 -3.26 8.15 -8.15
CA GLY A 104 -3.38 7.70 -9.53
C GLY A 104 -3.42 6.17 -9.65
N ILE A 105 -4.00 5.49 -8.66
CA ILE A 105 -4.24 4.05 -8.67
C ILE A 105 -5.54 3.78 -9.43
N ASP A 106 -5.58 2.67 -10.18
CA ASP A 106 -6.80 2.21 -10.83
C ASP A 106 -7.97 2.09 -9.83
N PRO A 107 -9.18 2.60 -10.11
CA PRO A 107 -10.31 2.53 -9.20
C PRO A 107 -10.69 1.11 -8.73
N GLU A 108 -10.37 0.07 -9.51
CA GLU A 108 -10.61 -1.33 -9.11
C GLU A 108 -9.88 -1.69 -7.80
N TYR A 109 -8.79 -0.98 -7.47
CA TYR A 109 -8.09 -1.07 -6.19
C TYR A 109 -9.02 -0.95 -4.98
N ALA A 110 -9.99 -0.04 -5.01
CA ALA A 110 -10.81 0.25 -3.84
C ALA A 110 -11.76 -0.91 -3.52
N GLU A 111 -12.39 -1.48 -4.55
CA GLU A 111 -13.25 -2.66 -4.40
C GLU A 111 -12.43 -3.87 -3.96
N LEU A 112 -11.29 -4.13 -4.60
CA LEU A 112 -10.43 -5.27 -4.27
C LEU A 112 -9.86 -5.19 -2.84
N SER A 113 -9.39 -4.01 -2.42
CA SER A 113 -8.89 -3.79 -1.05
C SER A 113 -10.00 -3.99 -0.01
N THR A 114 -11.20 -3.48 -0.28
CA THR A 114 -12.37 -3.65 0.60
C THR A 114 -12.76 -5.12 0.72
N VAL A 115 -12.85 -5.85 -0.40
CA VAL A 115 -13.16 -7.28 -0.40
C VAL A 115 -12.08 -8.08 0.33
N ALA A 116 -10.80 -7.74 0.13
CA ALA A 116 -9.69 -8.38 0.83
C ALA A 116 -9.80 -8.19 2.34
N TRP A 117 -10.00 -6.96 2.81
CA TRP A 117 -10.08 -6.67 4.25
C TRP A 117 -11.29 -7.32 4.91
N ARG A 118 -12.46 -7.31 4.26
CA ARG A 118 -13.63 -8.03 4.76
C ARG A 118 -13.32 -9.52 4.91
N ARG A 119 -12.83 -10.17 3.85
CA ARG A 119 -12.52 -11.61 3.85
C ARG A 119 -11.40 -11.99 4.82
N HIS A 120 -10.48 -11.07 5.10
CA HIS A 120 -9.46 -11.28 6.11
C HIS A 120 -10.08 -11.46 7.50
N LYS A 121 -11.18 -10.75 7.79
CA LYS A 121 -11.86 -10.79 9.09
C LYS A 121 -12.96 -11.84 9.19
N VAL A 122 -13.77 -12.00 8.13
CA VAL A 122 -14.90 -12.94 8.13
C VAL A 122 -14.53 -14.33 7.62
N GLY A 123 -13.29 -14.50 7.14
CA GLY A 123 -12.79 -15.71 6.51
C GLY A 123 -13.02 -15.75 4.99
N GLY A 124 -12.34 -16.68 4.33
CA GLY A 124 -12.34 -16.86 2.87
C GLY A 124 -11.04 -16.43 2.22
N ASP A 125 -11.00 -16.45 0.88
CA ASP A 125 -9.81 -16.05 0.12
C ASP A 125 -9.69 -14.52 0.05
N TYR A 126 -8.97 -13.94 1.01
CA TYR A 126 -8.53 -12.54 0.97
C TYR A 126 -7.20 -12.36 0.22
N TRP A 127 -6.39 -13.41 0.09
CA TRP A 127 -5.08 -13.34 -0.56
C TRP A 127 -5.19 -12.93 -2.02
N THR A 128 -6.13 -13.52 -2.77
CA THR A 128 -6.33 -13.18 -4.18
C THR A 128 -6.69 -11.71 -4.37
N PRO A 129 -7.77 -11.17 -3.78
CA PRO A 129 -8.11 -9.76 -3.94
C PRO A 129 -7.03 -8.82 -3.38
N MET A 130 -6.36 -9.18 -2.28
CA MET A 130 -5.23 -8.39 -1.74
C MET A 130 -4.10 -8.24 -2.76
N LYS A 131 -3.68 -9.35 -3.38
CA LYS A 131 -2.60 -9.32 -4.38
C LYS A 131 -3.02 -8.60 -5.65
N GLN A 132 -4.30 -8.68 -6.05
CA GLN A 132 -4.82 -7.94 -7.20
C GLN A 132 -4.84 -6.43 -6.92
N ALA A 133 -5.35 -6.00 -5.75
CA ALA A 133 -5.29 -4.61 -5.32
C ALA A 133 -3.84 -4.09 -5.32
N GLN A 134 -2.91 -4.87 -4.77
CA GLN A 134 -1.50 -4.47 -4.73
C GLN A 134 -0.87 -4.32 -6.12
N VAL A 135 -1.32 -5.07 -7.12
CA VAL A 135 -0.86 -4.86 -8.51
C VAL A 135 -1.24 -3.46 -9.00
N HIS A 136 -2.46 -2.99 -8.74
CA HIS A 136 -2.87 -1.65 -9.12
C HIS A 136 -2.04 -0.58 -8.40
N GLU A 137 -1.80 -0.74 -7.09
CA GLU A 137 -0.97 0.18 -6.32
C GLU A 137 0.48 0.19 -6.84
N LEU A 138 1.04 -0.98 -7.15
CA LEU A 138 2.37 -1.11 -7.76
C LEU A 138 2.46 -0.46 -9.14
N ARG A 139 1.44 -0.59 -9.99
CA ARG A 139 1.41 0.08 -11.31
C ARG A 139 1.51 1.60 -11.15
N ALA A 140 0.78 2.16 -10.20
CA ALA A 140 0.85 3.59 -9.87
C ALA A 140 2.23 3.98 -9.32
N ALA A 141 2.76 3.23 -8.35
CA ALA A 141 4.08 3.47 -7.76
C ALA A 141 5.22 3.40 -8.79
N LEU A 142 5.15 2.42 -9.71
CA LEU A 142 6.14 2.19 -10.75
C LEU A 142 5.95 3.08 -11.98
N GLN A 143 4.83 3.80 -12.09
CA GLN A 143 4.40 4.49 -13.31
C GLN A 143 4.53 3.54 -14.53
N ASP A 144 3.89 2.37 -14.41
CA ASP A 144 3.98 1.24 -15.35
C ASP A 144 2.67 0.47 -15.34
N SER A 145 1.76 0.80 -16.27
CA SER A 145 0.43 0.17 -16.40
C SER A 145 0.49 -1.32 -16.71
N ASP A 146 1.59 -1.78 -17.30
CA ASP A 146 1.73 -3.12 -17.85
C ASP A 146 2.36 -4.09 -16.83
N TYR A 147 2.78 -3.60 -15.66
CA TYR A 147 3.21 -4.45 -14.55
C TYR A 147 2.08 -5.45 -14.17
N PRO A 148 2.38 -6.72 -13.80
CA PRO A 148 3.70 -7.33 -13.70
C PRO A 148 4.26 -7.83 -15.04
N HIS A 149 5.54 -7.56 -15.26
CA HIS A 149 6.29 -8.09 -16.39
C HIS A 149 6.92 -9.44 -16.05
N LYS A 150 6.63 -10.50 -16.83
CA LYS A 150 7.33 -11.79 -16.72
C LYS A 150 7.99 -12.14 -18.06
N PRO A 151 9.32 -12.34 -18.10
CA PRO A 151 10.03 -12.54 -19.37
C PRO A 151 9.81 -13.93 -20.01
N ARG A 152 9.15 -14.87 -19.31
CA ARG A 152 8.98 -16.27 -19.74
C ARG A 152 7.57 -16.78 -19.39
N GLY A 153 7.22 -17.95 -19.91
CA GLY A 153 5.86 -18.54 -19.85
C GLY A 153 5.14 -18.50 -18.49
N GLY A 154 3.81 -18.50 -18.55
CA GLY A 154 2.92 -18.33 -17.41
C GLY A 154 2.81 -16.86 -16.99
N GLN A 155 2.26 -16.02 -17.87
CA GLN A 155 2.10 -14.57 -17.69
C GLN A 155 0.98 -14.19 -16.72
N SER A 156 0.12 -15.14 -16.35
CA SER A 156 -0.90 -14.96 -15.32
C SER A 156 -0.26 -14.79 -13.94
N GLY A 157 -0.72 -13.81 -13.17
CA GLY A 157 -0.35 -13.65 -11.75
C GLY A 157 -0.13 -12.19 -11.36
N HIS A 158 0.34 -12.01 -10.12
CA HIS A 158 0.42 -10.70 -9.47
C HIS A 158 1.85 -10.17 -9.33
N GLY A 159 2.84 -10.90 -9.86
CA GLY A 159 4.25 -10.62 -9.63
C GLY A 159 4.71 -10.96 -8.20
N PRO A 160 6.03 -10.96 -7.95
CA PRO A 160 6.58 -11.29 -6.64
C PRO A 160 6.36 -10.16 -5.62
N GLU A 161 6.26 -8.90 -6.06
CA GLU A 161 6.06 -7.76 -5.15
C GLU A 161 4.69 -7.80 -4.47
N ALA A 162 3.60 -8.07 -5.20
CA ALA A 162 2.28 -8.23 -4.58
C ALA A 162 2.24 -9.40 -3.56
N ALA A 163 2.96 -10.49 -3.84
CA ALA A 163 3.08 -11.61 -2.92
C ALA A 163 3.88 -11.26 -1.65
N ARG A 164 4.93 -10.45 -1.77
CA ARG A 164 5.68 -9.93 -0.62
C ARG A 164 4.81 -9.04 0.25
N TYR A 165 4.02 -8.16 -0.35
CA TYR A 165 3.11 -7.30 0.39
C TYR A 165 2.11 -8.13 1.21
N ALA A 166 1.45 -9.12 0.58
CA ALA A 166 0.55 -10.02 1.29
C ALA A 166 1.25 -10.75 2.45
N LEU A 167 2.48 -11.27 2.25
CA LEU A 167 3.26 -11.89 3.32
C LEU A 167 3.66 -10.88 4.42
N GLY A 168 3.95 -9.63 4.07
CA GLY A 168 4.21 -8.56 5.02
C GLY A 168 3.01 -8.34 5.96
N VAL A 169 1.79 -8.31 5.42
CA VAL A 169 0.56 -8.22 6.22
C VAL A 169 0.42 -9.41 7.18
N GLU A 170 0.68 -10.65 6.74
CA GLU A 170 0.64 -11.82 7.63
C GLU A 170 1.66 -11.73 8.78
N LEU A 171 2.87 -11.25 8.45
CA LEU A 171 3.93 -11.11 9.43
C LEU A 171 3.60 -10.01 10.44
N HIS A 172 2.96 -8.93 10.00
CA HIS A 172 2.37 -7.92 10.89
C HIS A 172 1.35 -8.56 11.85
N ASP A 173 0.35 -9.27 11.32
CA ASP A 173 -0.76 -9.81 12.11
C ASP A 173 -0.30 -10.89 13.10
N THR A 174 0.83 -11.54 12.81
CA THR A 174 1.50 -12.49 13.71
C THR A 174 2.58 -11.86 14.61
N ARG A 175 2.69 -10.52 14.62
CA ARG A 175 3.63 -9.71 15.42
C ARG A 175 5.11 -10.01 15.15
N ARG A 176 5.45 -10.38 13.93
CA ARG A 176 6.79 -10.69 13.44
C ARG A 176 7.36 -9.49 12.67
N PHE A 177 7.47 -8.35 13.33
CA PHE A 177 7.77 -7.06 12.70
C PHE A 177 9.13 -6.99 11.98
N ASP A 178 10.17 -7.61 12.52
CA ASP A 178 11.48 -7.65 11.87
C ASP A 178 11.41 -8.41 10.54
N GLU A 179 10.71 -9.56 10.53
CA GLU A 179 10.53 -10.37 9.33
C GLU A 179 9.62 -9.69 8.31
N MET A 180 8.56 -9.00 8.77
CA MET A 180 7.73 -8.15 7.92
C MET A 180 8.63 -7.14 7.19
N THR A 181 9.50 -6.45 7.93
CA THR A 181 10.41 -5.45 7.36
C THR A 181 11.31 -6.10 6.31
N ASP A 182 11.97 -7.22 6.63
CA ASP A 182 12.86 -7.95 5.72
C ASP A 182 12.17 -8.38 4.42
N VAL A 183 10.90 -8.81 4.49
CA VAL A 183 10.10 -9.17 3.30
C VAL A 183 9.73 -7.94 2.46
N MET A 184 9.54 -6.79 3.10
CA MET A 184 9.13 -5.55 2.43
C MET A 184 10.30 -4.74 1.85
N VAL A 185 11.54 -4.92 2.32
CA VAL A 185 12.70 -4.22 1.73
C VAL A 185 12.83 -4.47 0.22
N PRO A 186 12.80 -5.72 -0.29
CA PRO A 186 12.88 -5.98 -1.74
C PRO A 186 11.69 -5.41 -2.54
N TYR A 187 10.53 -5.25 -1.91
CA TYR A 187 9.36 -4.60 -2.51
C TYR A 187 9.70 -3.12 -2.79
N PHE A 188 10.20 -2.39 -1.79
CA PHE A 188 10.58 -0.98 -1.95
C PHE A 188 11.83 -0.79 -2.81
N GLU A 189 12.77 -1.74 -2.81
CA GLU A 189 13.91 -1.70 -3.75
C GLU A 189 13.46 -1.78 -5.21
N ARG A 190 12.43 -2.58 -5.52
CA ARG A 190 11.90 -2.67 -6.89
C ARG A 190 11.36 -1.33 -7.37
N ILE A 191 10.71 -0.60 -6.47
CA ILE A 191 10.16 0.74 -6.70
C ILE A 191 11.31 1.74 -6.88
N ALA A 192 12.29 1.76 -5.96
CA ALA A 192 13.46 2.63 -6.06
C ALA A 192 14.23 2.46 -7.38
N ARG A 193 14.46 1.20 -7.81
CA ARG A 193 15.15 0.91 -9.08
C ARG A 193 14.39 1.47 -10.29
N ARG A 194 13.06 1.49 -10.26
CA ARG A 194 12.23 2.06 -11.34
C ARG A 194 12.32 3.58 -11.34
N HIS A 195 12.25 4.22 -10.19
CA HIS A 195 12.37 5.67 -10.06
C HIS A 195 13.74 6.19 -10.51
N GLN A 196 14.82 5.48 -10.17
CA GLN A 196 16.17 5.80 -10.66
C GLN A 196 16.25 5.79 -12.18
N ARG A 197 15.77 4.72 -12.83
CA ARG A 197 15.74 4.62 -14.30
C ARG A 197 14.91 5.72 -14.96
N HIS A 198 13.74 6.04 -14.39
CA HIS A 198 12.90 7.10 -14.91
C HIS A 198 13.58 8.48 -14.85
N ASN A 199 14.32 8.74 -13.76
CA ASN A 199 15.11 9.94 -13.65
C ASN A 199 16.20 9.97 -14.72
N ASP A 200 16.97 8.88 -14.89
CA ASP A 200 18.02 8.80 -15.92
C ASP A 200 17.47 8.99 -17.35
N GLU A 201 16.33 8.37 -17.68
CA GLU A 201 15.62 8.53 -18.97
C GLU A 201 15.21 9.99 -19.22
N LYS A 202 14.71 10.69 -18.19
CA LYS A 202 14.32 12.11 -18.29
C LYS A 202 15.52 13.04 -18.52
N TRP A 203 16.70 12.67 -18.03
CA TRP A 203 17.93 13.44 -18.24
C TRP A 203 18.56 13.19 -19.61
N ASP A 204 18.42 11.99 -20.20
CA ASP A 204 18.98 11.65 -21.52
C ASP A 204 18.29 12.39 -22.70
N ILE A 205 17.08 12.94 -22.48
CA ILE A 205 16.36 13.74 -23.49
C ILE A 205 17.08 15.07 -23.79
N SER A 206 17.93 15.55 -22.88
CA SER A 206 18.75 16.76 -23.09
C SER A 206 19.86 16.59 -24.12
N ASN A 207 20.24 15.35 -24.46
CA ASN A 207 21.21 15.06 -25.53
C ASN A 207 20.57 14.97 -26.93
N THR A 208 19.24 15.13 -27.04
CA THR A 208 18.52 15.02 -28.33
C THR A 208 18.20 16.38 -28.95
N VAL A 209 18.45 17.51 -28.26
CA VAL A 209 18.32 18.86 -28.82
C VAL A 209 19.71 19.41 -29.19
N SER A 210 20.39 18.70 -30.09
CA SER A 210 21.56 19.20 -30.83
C SER A 210 21.80 18.28 -32.02
N ARG A 211 21.03 18.46 -33.09
CA ARG A 211 21.39 18.13 -34.47
C ARG A 211 20.57 18.96 -35.44
#